data_AF-A0A1V2PZJ1-F1
#
_entry.id   AF-A0A1V2PZJ1-F1
#
_cell.length_a   1.000
_cell.length_b   1.000
_cell.length_c   1.000
_cell.angle_alpha   90.00
_cell.angle_beta   90.00
_cell.angle_gamma   90.00
#
_symmetry.space_group_name_H-M   'P 1'
#
loop_
_entity.id
_entity.type
_entity.pdbx_description
1 polymer ?
#
loop_
_entity_poly.entity_id
_entity_poly.type
_entity_poly.pdbx_seq_one_letter_code
_entity_poly.pdbx_strand_id
1 'polypeptide(L)'
;MCGFPDASNTGWQPTGVKLTTAGVNLTSEAEFQITERGAVIDGKDIRGCVSIKADNVKIKRSRIRCESYFPIRIYEGFRNAVIEDTEIDGLNSATTNAAVGFEYYTLRRVNIHSLGEGPHMGADVVIEDSYVHDLASCDICHNDAIQSSGARNVVLRHNTFINDAMGKNAVVRIATEQGDSHNFLVEDNLLAGGNFAVQVRSQGNGFPVGVRVLNNRIVPTWRFGPFDVTDGRIEASGNFRDDTLAPLPAE
;
A
#
# COMPACT_ATOMS: atom_id res chain seq x y z
N MET A 1 -1.17 -17.83 -15.00
CA MET A 1 -1.67 -16.71 -14.16
C MET A 1 -2.40 -17.32 -12.99
N CYS A 2 -2.01 -16.97 -11.76
CA CYS A 2 -2.52 -17.55 -10.50
C CYS A 2 -3.71 -16.79 -9.90
N GLY A 3 -4.37 -15.91 -10.66
CA GLY A 3 -5.62 -15.23 -10.27
C GLY A 3 -5.46 -13.99 -9.41
N PHE A 4 -4.30 -13.79 -8.77
CA PHE A 4 -3.98 -12.61 -7.98
C PHE A 4 -3.68 -11.38 -8.84
N PRO A 5 -3.72 -10.16 -8.25
CA PRO A 5 -3.36 -8.93 -8.96
C PRO A 5 -1.94 -8.93 -9.49
N ASP A 6 -1.76 -8.43 -10.70
CA ASP A 6 -0.47 -8.13 -11.33
C ASP A 6 -0.63 -6.96 -12.33
N ALA A 7 0.42 -6.60 -13.05
CA ALA A 7 0.37 -5.49 -14.01
C ALA A 7 -0.63 -5.70 -15.17
N SER A 8 -1.11 -6.92 -15.42
CA SER A 8 -2.08 -7.21 -16.47
C SER A 8 -3.53 -6.93 -16.08
N ASN A 9 -3.82 -6.78 -14.78
CA ASN A 9 -5.17 -6.52 -14.25
C ASN A 9 -5.24 -5.34 -13.25
N THR A 10 -4.11 -4.67 -12.99
CA THR A 10 -4.03 -3.45 -12.17
C THR A 10 -3.48 -2.26 -12.96
N GLY A 11 -3.71 -1.06 -12.46
CA GLY A 11 -3.28 0.19 -13.09
C GLY A 11 -4.14 0.60 -14.28
N TRP A 12 -3.70 1.63 -15.01
CA TRP A 12 -4.50 2.20 -16.09
C TRP A 12 -4.43 1.39 -17.39
N GLN A 13 -3.32 0.68 -17.63
CA GLN A 13 -3.06 0.01 -18.91
C GLN A 13 -4.15 -1.02 -19.28
N PRO A 14 -4.61 -1.91 -18.36
CA PRO A 14 -5.65 -2.89 -18.67
C PRO A 14 -7.00 -2.28 -19.05
N THR A 15 -7.23 -1.00 -18.70
CA THR A 15 -8.49 -0.31 -19.00
C THR A 15 -8.60 0.17 -20.44
N GLY A 16 -7.50 0.16 -21.20
CA GLY A 16 -7.44 0.65 -22.58
C GLY A 16 -7.57 2.17 -22.73
N VAL A 17 -7.53 2.92 -21.63
CA VAL A 17 -7.58 4.38 -21.66
C VAL A 17 -6.35 4.96 -22.37
N LYS A 18 -6.54 6.05 -23.10
CA LYS A 18 -5.43 6.87 -23.60
C LYS A 18 -5.23 8.04 -22.65
N LEU A 19 -4.10 8.05 -21.96
CA LEU A 19 -3.81 9.10 -20.99
C LEU A 19 -3.59 10.46 -21.66
N THR A 20 -3.95 11.52 -20.96
CA THR A 20 -3.69 12.91 -21.36
C THR A 20 -3.23 13.75 -20.17
N THR A 21 -2.40 14.75 -20.42
CA THR A 21 -2.04 15.76 -19.41
C THR A 21 -3.07 16.91 -19.32
N ALA A 22 -4.04 16.96 -20.24
CA ALA A 22 -5.02 18.05 -20.28
C ALA A 22 -5.84 18.14 -18.99
N GLY A 23 -5.96 19.34 -18.43
CA GLY A 23 -6.68 19.60 -17.17
C GLY A 23 -5.88 19.27 -15.91
N VAL A 24 -4.62 18.82 -16.05
CA VAL A 24 -3.68 18.69 -14.93
C VAL A 24 -2.88 19.99 -14.84
N ASN A 25 -3.21 20.83 -13.86
CA ASN A 25 -2.51 22.08 -13.60
C ASN A 25 -1.61 21.90 -12.37
N LEU A 26 -0.30 21.77 -12.59
CA LEU A 26 0.67 21.60 -11.52
C LEU A 26 1.09 22.97 -10.95
N THR A 27 1.39 23.01 -9.66
CA THR A 27 2.10 24.13 -9.03
C THR A 27 3.55 24.19 -9.52
N SER A 28 4.29 25.24 -9.13
CA SER A 28 5.74 25.34 -9.38
C SER A 28 6.56 24.22 -8.72
N GLU A 29 5.99 23.55 -7.72
CA GLU A 29 6.60 22.41 -7.01
C GLU A 29 6.16 21.06 -7.59
N ALA A 30 5.60 21.06 -8.81
CA ALA A 30 5.06 19.88 -9.49
C ALA A 30 3.96 19.16 -8.70
N GLU A 31 3.13 19.90 -7.96
CA GLU A 31 2.00 19.36 -7.19
C GLU A 31 0.68 19.58 -7.94
N PHE A 32 -0.12 18.54 -8.10
CA PHE A 32 -1.51 18.62 -8.53
C PHE A 32 -2.42 18.67 -7.31
N GLN A 33 -2.98 19.85 -7.02
CA GLN A 33 -3.89 20.05 -5.90
C GLN A 33 -5.35 19.83 -6.33
N ILE A 34 -6.02 18.88 -5.70
CA ILE A 34 -7.44 18.61 -5.91
C ILE A 34 -8.21 19.21 -4.73
N THR A 35 -8.86 20.34 -4.96
CA THR A 35 -9.56 21.13 -3.94
C THR A 35 -11.08 21.14 -4.10
N GLU A 36 -11.59 20.56 -5.18
CA GLU A 36 -13.02 20.47 -5.45
C GLU A 36 -13.59 19.17 -4.86
N ARG A 37 -14.61 19.31 -4.00
CA ARG A 37 -15.35 18.18 -3.43
C ARG A 37 -16.01 17.39 -4.56
N GLY A 38 -15.82 16.07 -4.55
CA GLY A 38 -16.41 15.18 -5.54
C GLY A 38 -15.69 15.20 -6.90
N ALA A 39 -14.53 15.85 -7.00
CA ALA A 39 -13.75 15.89 -8.24
C ALA A 39 -13.46 14.48 -8.76
N VAL A 40 -13.58 14.31 -10.08
CA VAL A 40 -13.26 13.07 -10.78
C VAL A 40 -12.11 13.32 -11.74
N ILE A 41 -10.97 12.74 -11.43
CA ILE A 41 -9.75 12.78 -12.24
C ILE A 41 -9.65 11.45 -12.98
N ASP A 42 -9.79 11.49 -14.30
CA ASP A 42 -9.98 10.29 -15.11
C ASP A 42 -9.12 10.34 -16.38
N GLY A 43 -8.38 9.27 -16.67
CA GLY A 43 -7.57 9.18 -17.88
C GLY A 43 -6.38 10.15 -17.91
N LYS A 44 -5.79 10.49 -16.75
CA LYS A 44 -4.74 11.52 -16.66
C LYS A 44 -3.34 10.92 -16.55
N ASP A 45 -2.38 11.50 -17.28
CA ASP A 45 -0.94 11.33 -17.05
C ASP A 45 -0.46 12.49 -16.18
N ILE A 46 -0.44 12.30 -14.86
CA ILE A 46 -0.05 13.30 -13.88
C ILE A 46 1.46 13.16 -13.64
N ARG A 47 2.24 14.13 -14.12
CA ARG A 47 3.70 14.18 -13.98
C ARG A 47 4.09 15.06 -12.81
N GLY A 48 3.60 14.69 -11.65
CA GLY A 48 3.67 15.46 -10.43
C GLY A 48 2.99 14.73 -9.28
N CYS A 49 3.22 15.21 -8.08
CA CYS A 49 2.67 14.64 -6.85
C CYS A 49 1.21 15.08 -6.69
N VAL A 50 0.39 14.29 -6.00
CA VAL A 50 -1.04 14.58 -5.86
C VAL A 50 -1.38 14.91 -4.41
N SER A 51 -2.05 16.04 -4.22
CA SER A 51 -2.56 16.46 -2.94
C SER A 51 -4.07 16.54 -2.98
N ILE A 52 -4.71 15.64 -2.24
CA ILE A 52 -6.17 15.57 -2.11
C ILE A 52 -6.57 16.43 -0.92
N LYS A 53 -7.16 17.59 -1.21
CA LYS A 53 -7.60 18.61 -0.26
C LYS A 53 -9.12 18.84 -0.35
N ALA A 54 -9.86 17.76 -0.57
CA ALA A 54 -11.32 17.78 -0.69
C ALA A 54 -11.94 16.38 -0.43
N ASP A 55 -13.21 16.35 -0.03
CA ASP A 55 -13.93 15.08 0.18
C ASP A 55 -14.39 14.42 -1.12
N ASN A 56 -14.56 13.10 -1.08
CA ASN A 56 -15.17 12.28 -2.14
C ASN A 56 -14.48 12.39 -3.50
N VAL A 57 -13.18 12.67 -3.50
CA VAL A 57 -12.36 12.72 -4.71
C VAL A 57 -12.21 11.31 -5.29
N LYS A 58 -12.32 11.20 -6.62
CA LYS A 58 -12.06 9.97 -7.36
C LYS A 58 -10.93 10.19 -8.35
N ILE A 59 -9.86 9.41 -8.24
CA ILE A 59 -8.81 9.33 -9.24
C ILE A 59 -8.93 7.96 -9.89
N LYS A 60 -9.12 7.89 -11.21
CA LYS A 60 -9.29 6.62 -11.89
C LYS A 60 -8.60 6.55 -13.23
N ARG A 61 -8.20 5.34 -13.64
CA ARG A 61 -7.64 5.07 -14.99
C ARG A 61 -6.52 6.04 -15.33
N SER A 62 -5.67 6.35 -14.37
CA SER A 62 -4.68 7.41 -14.47
C SER A 62 -3.28 6.87 -14.17
N ARG A 63 -2.26 7.66 -14.46
CA ARG A 63 -0.89 7.42 -14.01
C ARG A 63 -0.39 8.64 -13.25
N ILE A 64 0.21 8.40 -12.10
CA ILE A 64 0.86 9.42 -11.27
C ILE A 64 2.34 9.08 -11.22
N ARG A 65 3.18 10.05 -11.59
CA ARG A 65 4.64 9.95 -11.54
C ARG A 65 5.21 11.04 -10.67
N CYS A 66 5.75 10.66 -9.52
CA CYS A 66 6.26 11.59 -8.55
C CYS A 66 7.36 10.96 -7.68
N GLU A 67 8.53 11.57 -7.70
CA GLU A 67 9.60 11.34 -6.73
C GLU A 67 9.39 12.30 -5.54
N SER A 68 8.80 11.79 -4.46
CA SER A 68 8.55 12.58 -3.25
C SER A 68 8.49 11.69 -2.02
N TYR A 69 8.63 12.32 -0.87
CA TYR A 69 8.33 11.74 0.43
C TYR A 69 6.87 11.27 0.50
N PHE A 70 5.94 11.99 -0.16
CA PHE A 70 4.52 11.66 -0.30
C PHE A 70 4.03 11.84 -1.74
N PRO A 71 4.06 10.80 -2.60
CA PRO A 71 3.55 10.89 -3.96
C PRO A 71 2.05 11.20 -4.03
N ILE A 72 1.25 10.59 -3.15
CA ILE A 72 -0.16 10.96 -2.96
C ILE A 72 -0.41 11.22 -1.48
N ARG A 73 -0.93 12.40 -1.16
CA ARG A 73 -1.35 12.75 0.19
C ARG A 73 -2.81 13.18 0.25
N ILE A 74 -3.60 12.45 1.02
CA ILE A 74 -4.90 12.88 1.53
C ILE A 74 -4.62 13.75 2.76
N TYR A 75 -4.97 15.02 2.69
CA TYR A 75 -4.76 15.97 3.78
C TYR A 75 -5.80 15.80 4.88
N GLU A 76 -5.42 16.20 6.10
CA GLU A 76 -6.27 16.14 7.29
C GLU A 76 -7.63 16.84 7.07
N GLY A 77 -8.67 16.25 7.64
CA GLY A 77 -10.04 16.75 7.54
C GLY A 77 -10.82 16.27 6.31
N PHE A 78 -10.14 15.73 5.29
CA PHE A 78 -10.79 15.23 4.08
C PHE A 78 -10.98 13.72 4.07
N ARG A 79 -12.08 13.26 3.47
CA ARG A 79 -12.51 11.85 3.56
C ARG A 79 -12.98 11.28 2.23
N ASN A 80 -13.04 9.95 2.17
CA ASN A 80 -13.63 9.14 1.11
C ASN A 80 -12.94 9.31 -0.25
N ALA A 81 -11.61 9.42 -0.27
CA ALA A 81 -10.87 9.38 -1.51
C ALA A 81 -10.89 7.97 -2.10
N VAL A 82 -11.12 7.86 -3.41
CA VAL A 82 -11.04 6.57 -4.13
C VAL A 82 -10.02 6.70 -5.24
N ILE A 83 -8.99 5.86 -5.21
CA ILE A 83 -8.02 5.72 -6.28
C ILE A 83 -8.21 4.32 -6.88
N GLU A 84 -8.56 4.27 -8.16
CA GLU A 84 -8.98 3.05 -8.83
C GLU A 84 -8.29 2.90 -10.19
N ASP A 85 -7.88 1.69 -10.59
CA ASP A 85 -7.29 1.43 -11.91
C ASP A 85 -6.15 2.43 -12.25
N THR A 86 -5.31 2.74 -11.27
CA THR A 86 -4.32 3.83 -11.37
C THR A 86 -2.92 3.27 -11.17
N GLU A 87 -1.96 3.72 -11.98
CA GLU A 87 -0.53 3.43 -11.79
C GLU A 87 0.11 4.56 -10.97
N ILE A 88 0.90 4.19 -9.97
CA ILE A 88 1.70 5.09 -9.13
C ILE A 88 3.16 4.67 -9.30
N ASP A 89 3.93 5.51 -9.96
CA ASP A 89 5.34 5.30 -10.24
C ASP A 89 6.17 6.34 -9.48
N GLY A 90 6.96 5.86 -8.52
CA GLY A 90 7.80 6.68 -7.66
C GLY A 90 9.12 7.13 -8.30
N LEU A 91 9.35 6.81 -9.58
CA LEU A 91 10.55 7.16 -10.33
C LEU A 91 11.85 6.61 -9.71
N ASN A 92 11.74 5.46 -9.06
CA ASN A 92 12.80 4.77 -8.32
C ASN A 92 13.36 5.57 -7.14
N SER A 93 12.52 6.42 -6.53
CA SER A 93 12.91 7.22 -5.37
C SER A 93 13.00 6.35 -4.11
N ALA A 94 14.19 6.32 -3.49
CA ALA A 94 14.42 5.61 -2.23
C ALA A 94 13.96 6.39 -0.98
N THR A 95 13.46 7.62 -1.13
CA THR A 95 13.13 8.51 -0.01
C THR A 95 11.63 8.60 0.29
N THR A 96 10.78 7.89 -0.47
CA THR A 96 9.35 7.82 -0.22
C THR A 96 9.07 7.21 1.16
N ASN A 97 8.22 7.88 1.93
CA ASN A 97 7.76 7.42 3.25
C ASN A 97 6.32 6.92 3.24
N ALA A 98 5.53 7.35 2.25
CA ALA A 98 4.22 6.76 1.98
C ALA A 98 3.85 7.00 0.53
N ALA A 99 3.73 5.93 -0.28
CA ALA A 99 3.23 6.02 -1.66
C ALA A 99 1.87 6.72 -1.70
N VAL A 100 1.01 6.34 -0.76
CA VAL A 100 -0.29 6.94 -0.47
C VAL A 100 -0.42 7.05 1.04
N GLY A 101 -0.77 8.23 1.54
CA GLY A 101 -1.09 8.42 2.95
C GLY A 101 -2.17 9.48 3.18
N PHE A 102 -2.84 9.55 4.32
CA PHE A 102 -2.74 8.58 5.43
C PHE A 102 -4.08 7.93 5.76
N GLU A 103 -5.21 8.62 5.58
CA GLU A 103 -6.50 8.18 6.10
C GLU A 103 -7.65 8.34 5.09
N TYR A 104 -8.74 7.61 5.32
CA TYR A 104 -10.02 7.72 4.65
C TYR A 104 -9.96 7.54 3.13
N TYR A 105 -9.19 6.56 2.68
CA TYR A 105 -9.05 6.25 1.26
C TYR A 105 -9.28 4.78 0.93
N THR A 106 -9.68 4.54 -0.31
CA THR A 106 -9.74 3.21 -0.92
C THR A 106 -8.81 3.16 -2.12
N LEU A 107 -7.95 2.15 -2.17
CA LEU A 107 -7.19 1.75 -3.35
C LEU A 107 -7.83 0.49 -3.94
N ARG A 108 -8.19 0.53 -5.23
CA ARG A 108 -8.75 -0.63 -5.95
C ARG A 108 -8.05 -0.84 -7.28
N ARG A 109 -7.48 -2.03 -7.51
CA ARG A 109 -6.75 -2.33 -8.77
C ARG A 109 -5.65 -1.31 -9.08
N VAL A 110 -4.96 -0.83 -8.05
CA VAL A 110 -3.87 0.13 -8.19
C VAL A 110 -2.56 -0.63 -8.41
N ASN A 111 -1.74 -0.17 -9.34
CA ASN A 111 -0.38 -0.67 -9.57
C ASN A 111 0.61 0.34 -8.97
N ILE A 112 1.41 -0.06 -7.97
CA ILE A 112 2.28 0.81 -7.18
C ILE A 112 3.70 0.27 -7.24
N HIS A 113 4.64 1.07 -7.77
CA HIS A 113 6.02 0.61 -7.92
C HIS A 113 7.07 1.72 -7.94
N SER A 114 8.34 1.31 -7.87
CA SER A 114 9.51 2.17 -8.02
C SER A 114 9.58 3.29 -6.99
N LEU A 115 9.33 2.96 -5.72
CA LEU A 115 9.28 3.87 -4.58
C LEU A 115 9.84 3.20 -3.33
N GLY A 116 10.36 3.98 -2.40
CA GLY A 116 10.99 3.49 -1.17
C GLY A 116 10.02 2.75 -0.25
N GLU A 117 8.80 3.26 -0.09
CA GLU A 117 7.79 2.61 0.76
C GLU A 117 6.41 2.70 0.12
N GLY A 118 5.66 1.60 0.21
CA GLY A 118 4.29 1.54 -0.28
C GLY A 118 3.30 2.39 0.52
N PRO A 119 1.99 2.10 0.44
CA PRO A 119 0.99 2.80 1.22
C PRO A 119 1.27 2.79 2.74
N HIS A 120 1.04 3.94 3.38
CA HIS A 120 1.11 4.10 4.83
C HIS A 120 -0.27 4.45 5.37
N MET A 121 -0.80 3.63 6.27
CA MET A 121 -2.17 3.78 6.79
C MET A 121 -2.20 4.51 8.14
N GLY A 122 -3.22 5.35 8.32
CA GLY A 122 -3.65 5.93 9.59
C GLY A 122 -5.06 5.47 9.98
N ALA A 123 -6.12 5.81 9.25
CA ALA A 123 -7.47 5.40 9.64
C ALA A 123 -8.40 5.13 8.47
N ASP A 124 -9.24 4.10 8.61
CA ASP A 124 -10.35 3.79 7.70
C ASP A 124 -9.86 3.67 6.25
N VAL A 125 -8.95 2.72 6.04
CA VAL A 125 -8.28 2.46 4.75
C VAL A 125 -8.65 1.08 4.20
N VAL A 126 -8.97 1.02 2.91
CA VAL A 126 -9.16 -0.24 2.18
C VAL A 126 -8.19 -0.31 1.01
N ILE A 127 -7.45 -1.40 0.90
CA ILE A 127 -6.63 -1.71 -0.27
C ILE A 127 -7.07 -3.08 -0.78
N GLU A 128 -7.63 -3.10 -1.98
CA GLU A 128 -8.16 -4.31 -2.58
C GLU A 128 -7.77 -4.49 -4.04
N ASP A 129 -7.62 -5.74 -4.46
CA ASP A 129 -7.30 -6.12 -5.84
C ASP A 129 -6.06 -5.41 -6.41
N SER A 130 -5.13 -4.96 -5.56
CA SER A 130 -4.03 -4.06 -5.94
C SER A 130 -2.67 -4.76 -5.92
N TYR A 131 -1.69 -4.14 -6.58
CA TYR A 131 -0.36 -4.68 -6.79
C TYR A 131 0.70 -3.69 -6.32
N VAL A 132 1.50 -4.06 -5.32
CA VAL A 132 2.67 -3.29 -4.86
C VAL A 132 3.92 -4.12 -5.15
N HIS A 133 4.85 -3.56 -5.92
CA HIS A 133 6.05 -4.28 -6.35
C HIS A 133 7.21 -3.35 -6.68
N ASP A 134 8.39 -3.93 -6.95
CA ASP A 134 9.59 -3.21 -7.40
C ASP A 134 9.89 -1.96 -6.57
N LEU A 135 9.86 -2.11 -5.23
CA LEU A 135 10.25 -1.04 -4.31
C LEU A 135 11.72 -0.66 -4.54
N ALA A 136 12.01 0.63 -4.44
CA ALA A 136 13.34 1.17 -4.65
C ALA A 136 14.29 0.66 -3.55
N SER A 137 15.40 0.06 -3.98
CA SER A 137 16.42 -0.48 -3.07
C SER A 137 17.35 0.62 -2.54
N CYS A 138 17.75 0.49 -1.29
CA CYS A 138 18.72 1.34 -0.62
C CYS A 138 19.42 0.59 0.51
N ASP A 139 20.60 1.06 0.91
CA ASP A 139 21.48 0.33 1.85
C ASP A 139 21.05 0.42 3.32
N ILE A 140 20.41 1.52 3.73
CA ILE A 140 20.07 1.81 5.14
C ILE A 140 18.58 2.01 5.38
N CYS A 141 17.74 1.70 4.39
CA CYS A 141 16.30 1.87 4.50
C CYS A 141 15.62 0.64 5.11
N HIS A 142 14.36 0.83 5.47
CA HIS A 142 13.50 -0.19 6.05
C HIS A 142 12.22 -0.28 5.23
N ASN A 143 12.36 -0.63 3.95
CA ASN A 143 11.24 -0.60 3.02
C ASN A 143 10.14 -1.55 3.49
N ASP A 144 8.90 -1.08 3.50
CA ASP A 144 7.71 -1.89 3.67
C ASP A 144 6.81 -1.75 2.43
N ALA A 145 6.25 -2.86 1.93
CA ALA A 145 5.25 -2.77 0.85
C ALA A 145 3.93 -2.19 1.36
N ILE A 146 3.63 -2.41 2.64
CA ILE A 146 2.52 -1.81 3.37
C ILE A 146 3.00 -1.45 4.78
N GLN A 147 2.84 -0.19 5.17
CA GLN A 147 3.28 0.29 6.48
C GLN A 147 2.13 0.84 7.34
N SER A 148 2.18 0.52 8.62
CA SER A 148 1.41 1.20 9.66
C SER A 148 2.30 1.44 10.87
N SER A 149 2.26 2.68 11.37
CA SER A 149 2.91 3.06 12.64
C SER A 149 1.90 3.41 13.74
N GLY A 150 0.63 3.06 13.54
CA GLY A 150 -0.48 3.43 14.42
C GLY A 150 -1.69 3.68 13.54
N ALA A 151 -2.48 2.63 13.31
CA ALA A 151 -3.62 2.75 12.41
C ALA A 151 -4.88 2.02 12.88
N ARG A 152 -6.01 2.40 12.29
CA ARG A 152 -7.29 1.80 12.63
C ARG A 152 -8.17 1.48 11.45
N ASN A 153 -8.94 0.39 11.58
CA ASN A 153 -9.92 -0.03 10.58
C ASN A 153 -9.29 -0.15 9.19
N VAL A 154 -8.31 -1.04 9.08
CA VAL A 154 -7.59 -1.29 7.83
C VAL A 154 -7.99 -2.64 7.26
N VAL A 155 -8.30 -2.67 5.96
CA VAL A 155 -8.57 -3.89 5.21
C VAL A 155 -7.61 -3.98 4.02
N LEU A 156 -6.84 -5.06 3.99
CA LEU A 156 -5.98 -5.46 2.87
C LEU A 156 -6.51 -6.79 2.34
N ARG A 157 -7.18 -6.76 1.18
CA ARG A 157 -7.86 -7.93 0.61
C ARG A 157 -7.48 -8.21 -0.83
N HIS A 158 -7.20 -9.47 -1.17
CA HIS A 158 -7.01 -9.88 -2.56
C HIS A 158 -5.93 -9.10 -3.30
N ASN A 159 -4.83 -8.74 -2.62
CA ASN A 159 -3.72 -8.00 -3.22
C ASN A 159 -2.53 -8.90 -3.54
N THR A 160 -1.63 -8.40 -4.36
CA THR A 160 -0.25 -8.91 -4.45
C THR A 160 0.69 -7.86 -3.90
N PHE A 161 1.44 -8.22 -2.85
CA PHE A 161 2.45 -7.35 -2.25
C PHE A 161 3.82 -8.02 -2.29
N ILE A 162 4.77 -7.37 -2.94
CA ILE A 162 6.13 -7.86 -3.12
C ILE A 162 7.10 -6.85 -2.52
N ASN A 163 7.99 -7.33 -1.66
CA ASN A 163 9.09 -6.55 -1.11
C ASN A 163 10.43 -7.29 -1.27
N ASP A 164 11.01 -7.22 -2.46
CA ASP A 164 12.32 -7.81 -2.75
C ASP A 164 13.48 -6.81 -2.69
N ALA A 165 13.21 -5.57 -2.24
CA ALA A 165 14.23 -4.53 -2.11
C ALA A 165 15.40 -4.96 -1.22
N MET A 166 16.59 -4.42 -1.48
CA MET A 166 17.77 -4.72 -0.66
C MET A 166 17.59 -4.27 0.82
N GLY A 167 16.93 -3.13 1.03
CA GLY A 167 16.59 -2.59 2.36
C GLY A 167 15.25 -3.07 2.91
N LYS A 168 14.73 -4.21 2.45
CA LYS A 168 13.43 -4.74 2.88
C LYS A 168 13.34 -4.97 4.38
N ASN A 169 12.25 -4.49 4.98
CA ASN A 169 11.83 -4.81 6.33
C ASN A 169 10.68 -5.84 6.32
N ALA A 170 9.45 -5.48 5.94
CA ALA A 170 8.34 -6.43 5.85
C ALA A 170 7.52 -6.25 4.57
N VAL A 171 6.74 -7.26 4.20
CA VAL A 171 5.72 -7.06 3.16
C VAL A 171 4.57 -6.26 3.76
N VAL A 172 4.02 -6.71 4.88
CA VAL A 172 3.02 -5.97 5.66
C VAL A 172 3.54 -5.73 7.07
N ARG A 173 3.67 -4.45 7.44
CA ARG A 173 4.08 -4.02 8.78
C ARG A 173 2.94 -3.34 9.53
N ILE A 174 2.65 -3.83 10.73
CA ILE A 174 1.65 -3.29 11.65
C ILE A 174 2.33 -3.01 12.98
N ALA A 175 2.55 -1.74 13.30
CA ALA A 175 3.17 -1.34 14.56
C ALA A 175 2.48 -0.14 15.20
N THR A 176 3.02 0.33 16.33
CA THR A 176 2.39 1.31 17.23
C THR A 176 3.32 2.44 17.68
N GLU A 177 4.25 2.88 16.83
CA GLU A 177 5.21 3.96 17.12
C GLU A 177 4.54 5.33 17.34
N GLN A 178 3.55 5.65 16.50
CA GLN A 178 2.89 6.95 16.39
C GLN A 178 1.48 6.95 16.99
N GLY A 179 0.94 5.78 17.32
CA GLY A 179 -0.39 5.62 17.92
C GLY A 179 -0.73 4.16 18.16
N ASP A 180 -1.87 3.90 18.80
CA ASP A 180 -2.38 2.55 18.93
C ASP A 180 -2.81 1.99 17.57
N SER A 181 -2.77 0.67 17.42
CA SER A 181 -3.22 -0.02 16.20
C SER A 181 -4.39 -0.93 16.52
N HIS A 182 -5.51 -0.78 15.82
CA HIS A 182 -6.72 -1.58 16.06
C HIS A 182 -7.49 -1.96 14.80
N ASN A 183 -8.04 -3.20 14.80
CA ASN A 183 -8.89 -3.71 13.73
C ASN A 183 -8.22 -3.70 12.35
N PHE A 184 -7.27 -4.63 12.16
CA PHE A 184 -6.60 -4.89 10.89
C PHE A 184 -7.04 -6.22 10.33
N LEU A 185 -7.37 -6.23 9.04
CA LEU A 185 -7.66 -7.44 8.29
C LEU A 185 -6.69 -7.55 7.12
N VAL A 186 -5.88 -8.61 7.11
CA VAL A 186 -4.98 -8.97 6.01
C VAL A 186 -5.47 -10.31 5.47
N GLU A 187 -6.29 -10.27 4.43
CA GLU A 187 -6.98 -11.47 3.94
C GLU A 187 -6.79 -11.76 2.45
N ASP A 188 -6.64 -13.04 2.10
CA ASP A 188 -6.61 -13.50 0.71
C ASP A 188 -5.57 -12.77 -0.14
N ASN A 189 -4.41 -12.41 0.41
CA ASN A 189 -3.35 -11.73 -0.36
C ASN A 189 -2.27 -12.74 -0.80
N LEU A 190 -1.58 -12.42 -1.89
CA LEU A 190 -0.30 -13.01 -2.26
C LEU A 190 0.83 -12.13 -1.71
N LEU A 191 1.63 -12.67 -0.80
CA LEU A 191 2.73 -11.95 -0.13
C LEU A 191 4.08 -12.57 -0.52
N ALA A 192 5.03 -11.75 -0.95
CA ALA A 192 6.36 -12.22 -1.34
C ALA A 192 7.47 -11.28 -0.84
N GLY A 193 8.56 -11.87 -0.34
CA GLY A 193 9.75 -11.13 0.10
C GLY A 193 9.66 -10.67 1.56
N GLY A 194 10.26 -9.51 1.83
CA GLY A 194 10.47 -8.96 3.18
C GLY A 194 11.56 -9.68 3.98
N ASN A 195 11.97 -9.10 5.11
CA ASN A 195 12.54 -9.91 6.17
C ASN A 195 11.46 -10.83 6.77
N PHE A 196 10.25 -10.31 6.87
CA PHE A 196 9.03 -11.05 7.21
C PHE A 196 7.90 -10.75 6.22
N ALA A 197 7.01 -11.72 5.97
CA ALA A 197 5.81 -11.44 5.18
C ALA A 197 4.83 -10.56 5.97
N VAL A 198 4.56 -10.89 7.23
CA VAL A 198 3.77 -10.04 8.13
C VAL A 198 4.51 -9.80 9.43
N GLN A 199 4.73 -8.54 9.77
CA GLN A 199 5.32 -8.09 11.03
C GLN A 199 4.28 -7.34 11.86
N VAL A 200 4.09 -7.75 13.12
CA VAL A 200 3.17 -7.15 14.08
C VAL A 200 3.93 -6.88 15.37
N ARG A 201 4.13 -5.60 15.72
CA ARG A 201 4.99 -5.20 16.84
C ARG A 201 4.35 -4.14 17.74
N SER A 202 4.56 -4.28 19.04
CA SER A 202 4.37 -3.20 20.01
C SER A 202 5.57 -2.25 19.96
N GLN A 203 5.35 -0.95 19.74
CA GLN A 203 6.41 0.06 19.73
C GLN A 203 6.01 1.34 20.48
N GLY A 204 5.65 1.19 21.76
CA GLY A 204 5.44 2.32 22.67
C GLY A 204 3.97 2.62 22.98
N ASN A 205 3.05 2.37 22.04
CA ASN A 205 1.61 2.58 22.24
C ASN A 205 0.81 1.26 22.39
N GLY A 206 1.44 0.25 22.99
CA GLY A 206 0.82 -1.06 23.24
C GLY A 206 0.85 -2.01 22.03
N PHE A 207 0.46 -3.25 22.24
CA PHE A 207 0.41 -4.26 21.17
C PHE A 207 -0.82 -4.04 20.27
N PRO A 208 -0.71 -4.16 18.92
CA PRO A 208 -1.85 -4.08 18.00
C PRO A 208 -3.02 -5.01 18.37
N VAL A 209 -4.25 -4.47 18.45
CA VAL A 209 -5.44 -5.22 18.88
C VAL A 209 -6.34 -5.58 17.71
N GLY A 210 -6.82 -6.82 17.65
CA GLY A 210 -7.76 -7.25 16.60
C GLY A 210 -7.11 -7.33 15.21
N VAL A 211 -5.84 -7.73 15.15
CA VAL A 211 -5.15 -8.07 13.90
C VAL A 211 -5.54 -9.48 13.47
N ARG A 212 -6.07 -9.61 12.26
CA ARG A 212 -6.46 -10.87 11.64
C ARG A 212 -5.73 -11.06 10.32
N VAL A 213 -5.00 -12.15 10.19
CA VAL A 213 -4.22 -12.52 9.00
C VAL A 213 -4.73 -13.84 8.47
N LEU A 214 -5.60 -13.78 7.47
CA LEU A 214 -6.47 -14.89 7.08
C LEU A 214 -6.29 -15.31 5.63
N ASN A 215 -6.20 -16.60 5.35
CA ASN A 215 -6.30 -17.12 3.98
C ASN A 215 -5.27 -16.59 2.97
N ASN A 216 -4.10 -16.10 3.42
CA ASN A 216 -3.08 -15.56 2.51
C ASN A 216 -2.23 -16.66 1.88
N ARG A 217 -1.76 -16.41 0.66
CA ARG A 217 -0.71 -17.18 -0.01
C ARG A 217 0.61 -16.48 0.19
N ILE A 218 1.59 -17.15 0.79
CA ILE A 218 2.88 -16.55 1.12
C ILE A 218 3.97 -17.27 0.34
N VAL A 219 4.58 -16.55 -0.59
CA VAL A 219 5.72 -17.02 -1.37
C VAL A 219 6.94 -17.13 -0.44
N PRO A 220 7.66 -18.27 -0.42
CA PRO A 220 8.74 -18.52 0.54
C PRO A 220 10.05 -17.81 0.19
N THR A 221 9.97 -16.51 -0.08
CA THR A 221 11.07 -15.61 -0.42
C THR A 221 11.44 -14.64 0.70
N TRP A 222 10.79 -14.76 1.87
CA TRP A 222 11.15 -14.01 3.08
C TRP A 222 12.56 -14.35 3.58
N ARG A 223 13.23 -13.41 4.26
CA ARG A 223 14.59 -13.65 4.82
C ARG A 223 14.58 -14.45 6.12
N PHE A 224 13.68 -14.15 7.04
CA PHE A 224 13.69 -14.73 8.39
C PHE A 224 12.49 -15.63 8.67
N GLY A 225 11.28 -15.18 8.34
CA GLY A 225 10.07 -15.98 8.56
C GLY A 225 8.83 -15.41 7.89
N PRO A 226 7.73 -16.18 7.82
CA PRO A 226 6.45 -15.67 7.32
C PRO A 226 5.83 -14.64 8.29
N PHE A 227 6.04 -14.81 9.59
CA PHE A 227 5.45 -13.97 10.64
C PHE A 227 6.52 -13.51 11.64
N ASP A 228 6.39 -12.28 12.10
CA ASP A 228 7.10 -11.72 13.27
C ASP A 228 6.06 -11.06 14.19
N VAL A 229 5.66 -11.77 15.24
CA VAL A 229 4.65 -11.32 16.20
C VAL A 229 5.30 -11.29 17.57
N THR A 230 5.62 -10.10 18.06
CA THR A 230 6.31 -9.91 19.35
C THR A 230 5.39 -9.23 20.35
N ASP A 231 5.41 -9.67 21.61
CA ASP A 231 4.67 -9.07 22.76
C ASP A 231 3.14 -9.16 22.70
N GLY A 232 2.59 -10.07 21.88
CA GLY A 232 1.14 -10.26 21.81
C GLY A 232 0.71 -11.45 20.96
N ARG A 233 -0.56 -11.45 20.55
CA ARG A 233 -1.18 -12.51 19.74
C ARG A 233 -2.06 -11.90 18.66
N ILE A 234 -2.05 -12.53 17.49
CA ILE A 234 -2.93 -12.21 16.37
C ILE A 234 -3.81 -13.42 16.05
N GLU A 235 -4.89 -13.21 15.30
CA GLU A 235 -5.60 -14.31 14.67
C GLU A 235 -4.91 -14.63 13.34
N ALA A 236 -4.21 -15.74 13.24
CA ALA A 236 -3.61 -16.21 12.00
C ALA A 236 -4.13 -17.60 11.65
N SER A 237 -4.89 -17.71 10.55
CA SER A 237 -5.45 -19.00 10.11
C SER A 237 -5.62 -19.05 8.60
N GLY A 238 -5.58 -20.26 8.04
CA GLY A 238 -5.71 -20.45 6.58
C GLY A 238 -4.57 -19.85 5.76
N ASN A 239 -3.46 -19.41 6.35
CA ASN A 239 -2.31 -18.93 5.58
C ASN A 239 -1.52 -20.15 5.07
N PHE A 240 -1.14 -20.12 3.80
CA PHE A 240 -0.47 -21.24 3.15
C PHE A 240 0.78 -20.78 2.41
N ARG A 241 1.80 -21.65 2.39
CA ARG A 241 2.91 -21.51 1.47
C ARG A 241 2.41 -21.54 0.03
N ASP A 242 2.88 -20.62 -0.79
CA ASP A 242 2.44 -20.55 -2.18
C ASP A 242 2.89 -21.74 -3.04
N ASP A 243 4.05 -22.33 -2.72
CA ASP A 243 4.67 -23.41 -3.50
C ASP A 243 4.10 -24.81 -3.22
N THR A 244 3.68 -25.07 -1.99
CA THR A 244 3.37 -26.40 -1.47
C THR A 244 2.00 -26.51 -0.83
N LEU A 245 1.31 -25.37 -0.62
CA LEU A 245 0.08 -25.28 0.17
C LEU A 245 0.22 -25.75 1.62
N ALA A 246 1.45 -25.89 2.14
CA ALA A 246 1.64 -26.21 3.54
C ALA A 246 1.15 -25.04 4.41
N PRO A 247 0.45 -25.31 5.53
CA PRO A 247 -0.05 -24.26 6.41
C PRO A 247 1.11 -23.48 7.06
N LEU A 248 0.91 -22.18 7.26
CA LEU A 248 1.81 -21.26 7.94
C LEU A 248 1.11 -20.70 9.19
N PRO A 249 1.39 -21.26 10.39
CA PRO A 249 0.88 -20.70 11.64
C PRO A 249 1.69 -19.46 12.06
N ALA A 250 1.05 -18.51 12.73
CA ALA A 250 1.76 -17.56 13.59
C ALA A 250 1.84 -18.19 14.98
N GLU A 251 3.05 -18.47 15.46
CA GLU A 251 3.28 -19.06 16.80
C GLU A 251 2.89 -18.11 17.94
#